data_AF-V4JNU1-F1
#
_entry.id   AF-V4JNU1-F1
#
_cell.length_a   1.000
_cell.length_b   1.000
_cell.length_c   1.000
_cell.angle_alpha   90.00
_cell.angle_beta   90.00
_cell.angle_gamma   90.00
#
_symmetry.space_group_name_H-M   'P 1'
#
loop_
_entity.id
_entity.type
_entity.pdbx_description
1 polymer ?
#
loop_
_entity_poly.entity_id
_entity_poly.type
_entity_poly.pdbx_seq_one_letter_code
_entity_poly.pdbx_strand_id
1 'polypeptide(L)'
;MSSEASPDKPRRTRRLDLWGLYGGSALLVLLVTLVALQFVQPAPPRQISIAAGAKDGAYYRYAQRYAAILARSGIELRVLETNGSVDNLKRLLAPEDAPELALVQGGIATDEQKDALMGLGSMFYEPVWLLAPQGEHQGPLNQLRGKRIGIGPPDSGTQFLALRMLSRSGISKSNNDFSSTDMTAAADQLQAGELDLLFLVSATDAPLLRRLTADQRIRVRELPHAVAYARIDPSLTPLTLPAGVLDLARGVPRADVSMVAATANLVAHPDIHPALVDLLLAAAAEVHGQSGLFADPGTFPSPLHSDFPLSSDAVRHYKNGPPFLQRYLPFWAATWIDRTKVMIVPLLALLLPLIKVLPPAYAWRIRRRIIRWYVALRRIDLELETGARGAHDLAKLGERLEQIQREVAQVDVPLSYTDQLYNLRLHIQALENRLASLEGD
;
A
#
# COMPACT_ATOMS: atom_id res chain seq x y z
N MET A 1 -67.13 -41.48 22.55
CA MET A 1 -66.85 -42.36 21.39
C MET A 1 -67.01 -41.49 20.15
N SER A 2 -66.04 -41.21 19.30
CA SER A 2 -64.61 -41.53 19.27
C SER A 2 -63.95 -40.42 18.46
N SER A 3 -62.80 -39.97 18.91
CA SER A 3 -62.01 -38.88 18.34
C SER A 3 -61.41 -39.30 17.00
N GLU A 4 -61.69 -38.53 15.94
CA GLU A 4 -60.91 -38.54 14.70
C GLU A 4 -59.48 -38.07 15.01
N ALA A 5 -58.51 -38.96 14.82
CA ALA A 5 -57.10 -38.64 14.92
C ALA A 5 -56.56 -38.26 13.54
N SER A 6 -56.06 -37.02 13.45
CA SER A 6 -55.39 -36.43 12.30
C SER A 6 -54.10 -37.20 11.93
N PRO A 7 -53.78 -37.38 10.63
CA PRO A 7 -52.52 -38.00 10.23
C PRO A 7 -51.37 -37.02 10.43
N ASP A 8 -50.41 -37.46 11.25
CA ASP A 8 -49.23 -36.69 11.65
C ASP A 8 -48.29 -36.42 10.46
N LYS A 9 -47.66 -35.23 10.49
CA LYS A 9 -46.89 -34.64 9.38
C LYS A 9 -45.57 -35.39 9.13
N PRO A 10 -45.22 -35.79 7.89
CA PRO A 10 -43.84 -36.06 7.55
C PRO A 10 -43.18 -34.75 7.12
N ARG A 11 -42.00 -34.41 7.68
CA ARG A 11 -40.93 -33.55 7.09
C ARG A 11 -40.18 -32.76 8.18
N ARG A 12 -39.08 -33.29 8.71
CA ARG A 12 -38.03 -32.41 9.30
C ARG A 12 -36.61 -32.96 9.32
N THR A 13 -36.40 -34.27 9.27
CA THR A 13 -35.06 -34.88 9.37
C THR A 13 -34.22 -34.76 8.09
N ARG A 14 -34.86 -34.66 6.91
CA ARG A 14 -34.18 -34.67 5.59
C ARG A 14 -33.30 -33.44 5.31
N ARG A 15 -33.64 -32.27 5.86
CA ARG A 15 -32.85 -31.04 5.67
C ARG A 15 -31.68 -31.00 6.64
N LEU A 16 -31.92 -31.16 7.95
CA LEU A 16 -30.94 -30.99 9.03
C LEU A 16 -29.65 -31.81 8.82
N ASP A 17 -29.75 -32.99 8.21
CA ASP A 17 -28.60 -33.86 7.94
C ASP A 17 -27.69 -33.40 6.79
N LEU A 18 -28.24 -32.74 5.76
CA LEU A 18 -27.44 -32.11 4.70
C LEU A 18 -26.72 -30.86 5.24
N TRP A 19 -27.37 -30.13 6.16
CA TRP A 19 -26.76 -28.97 6.84
C TRP A 19 -25.55 -29.35 7.72
N GLY A 20 -25.43 -30.57 8.23
CA GLY A 20 -24.30 -30.95 9.09
C GLY A 20 -22.94 -31.00 8.36
N LEU A 21 -22.86 -31.73 7.25
CA LEU A 21 -21.60 -31.91 6.50
C LEU A 21 -21.30 -30.69 5.61
N TYR A 22 -22.29 -30.23 4.84
CA TYR A 22 -22.13 -29.05 4.00
C TYR A 22 -22.07 -27.76 4.81
N GLY A 23 -22.80 -27.67 5.93
CA GLY A 23 -22.71 -26.52 6.83
C GLY A 23 -21.41 -26.47 7.60
N GLY A 24 -20.85 -27.60 8.06
CA GLY A 24 -19.50 -27.62 8.67
C GLY A 24 -18.41 -27.20 7.67
N SER A 25 -18.52 -27.66 6.42
CA SER A 25 -17.62 -27.27 5.34
C SER A 25 -17.76 -25.80 4.97
N ALA A 26 -18.99 -25.29 4.87
CA ALA A 26 -19.28 -23.89 4.61
C ALA A 26 -18.80 -22.99 5.75
N LEU A 27 -18.94 -23.43 7.01
CA LEU A 27 -18.44 -22.72 8.17
C LEU A 27 -16.90 -22.64 8.14
N LEU A 28 -16.22 -23.72 7.76
CA LEU A 28 -14.76 -23.74 7.63
C LEU A 28 -14.28 -22.81 6.51
N VAL A 29 -14.95 -22.84 5.35
CA VAL A 29 -14.67 -21.92 4.24
C VAL A 29 -14.92 -20.47 4.67
N LEU A 30 -16.03 -20.20 5.36
CA LEU A 30 -16.34 -18.88 5.89
C LEU A 30 -15.26 -18.42 6.88
N LEU A 31 -14.85 -19.28 7.81
CA LEU A 31 -13.81 -18.97 8.80
C LEU A 31 -12.48 -18.65 8.11
N VAL A 32 -12.03 -19.47 7.16
CA VAL A 32 -10.78 -19.22 6.42
C VAL A 32 -10.89 -17.95 5.58
N THR A 33 -12.04 -17.67 4.99
CA THR A 33 -12.28 -16.43 4.24
C THR A 33 -12.23 -15.22 5.17
N LEU A 34 -12.88 -15.28 6.33
CA LEU A 34 -12.85 -14.21 7.33
C LEU A 34 -11.44 -13.95 7.85
N VAL A 35 -10.65 -15.00 8.10
CA VAL A 35 -9.24 -14.88 8.48
C VAL A 35 -8.43 -14.28 7.33
N ALA A 36 -8.59 -14.75 6.10
CA ALA A 36 -7.89 -14.22 4.93
C ALA A 36 -8.19 -12.74 4.68
N LEU A 37 -9.45 -12.31 4.90
CA LEU A 37 -9.85 -10.90 4.79
C LEU A 37 -9.11 -9.98 5.76
N GLN A 38 -8.60 -10.49 6.89
CA GLN A 38 -7.76 -9.70 7.81
C GLN A 38 -6.36 -9.39 7.23
N PHE A 39 -5.89 -10.20 6.27
CA PHE A 39 -4.58 -10.03 5.65
C PHE A 39 -4.65 -9.28 4.30
N VAL A 40 -5.85 -9.05 3.77
CA VAL A 40 -6.03 -8.27 2.54
C VAL A 40 -5.95 -6.79 2.89
N GLN A 41 -4.91 -6.11 2.39
CA GLN A 41 -4.81 -4.66 2.57
C GLN A 41 -6.05 -3.94 2.00
N PRO A 42 -6.48 -2.82 2.63
CA PRO A 42 -7.57 -2.01 2.10
C PRO A 42 -7.25 -1.52 0.68
N ALA A 43 -8.25 -1.04 -0.04
CA ALA A 43 -7.97 -0.41 -1.33
C ALA A 43 -7.09 0.84 -1.09
N PRO A 44 -6.14 1.16 -1.99
CA PRO A 44 -5.42 2.41 -1.87
C PRO A 44 -6.43 3.58 -1.91
N PRO A 45 -6.21 4.63 -1.12
CA PRO A 45 -7.08 5.80 -1.15
C PRO A 45 -7.01 6.43 -2.54
N ARG A 46 -8.15 6.94 -3.02
CA ARG A 46 -8.25 7.60 -4.32
C ARG A 46 -7.84 9.07 -4.29
N GLN A 47 -7.71 9.62 -3.10
CA GLN A 47 -7.31 11.00 -2.85
C GLN A 47 -6.18 10.98 -1.85
N ILE A 48 -5.11 11.69 -2.17
CA ILE A 48 -3.98 11.96 -1.29
C ILE A 48 -3.55 13.40 -1.49
N SER A 49 -2.76 13.92 -0.58
CA SER A 49 -2.29 15.30 -0.60
C SER A 49 -0.78 15.39 -0.38
N ILE A 50 -0.19 16.44 -0.95
CA ILE A 50 1.25 16.69 -0.87
C ILE A 50 1.53 18.13 -0.47
N ALA A 51 2.28 18.30 0.62
CA ALA A 51 2.86 19.59 0.99
C ALA A 51 4.04 19.90 0.06
N ALA A 52 3.90 20.97 -0.72
CA ALA A 52 4.85 21.34 -1.76
C ALA A 52 5.56 22.65 -1.42
N GLY A 53 5.06 23.80 -1.84
CA GLY A 53 5.73 25.08 -1.65
C GLY A 53 4.96 26.19 -2.32
N ALA A 54 5.58 27.37 -2.45
CA ALA A 54 5.03 28.49 -3.19
C ALA A 54 4.73 28.10 -4.66
N LYS A 55 3.67 28.67 -5.23
CA LYS A 55 3.20 28.36 -6.60
C LYS A 55 4.23 28.60 -7.70
N ASP A 56 5.12 29.56 -7.51
CA ASP A 56 6.22 29.92 -8.42
C ASP A 56 7.49 29.09 -8.18
N GLY A 57 7.49 28.21 -7.18
CA GLY A 57 8.60 27.34 -6.80
C GLY A 57 8.63 25.99 -7.53
N ALA A 58 9.79 25.34 -7.49
CA ALA A 58 10.00 24.02 -8.09
C ALA A 58 9.10 22.93 -7.48
N TYR A 59 8.93 22.92 -6.15
CA TYR A 59 8.15 21.91 -5.43
C TYR A 59 6.69 21.88 -5.91
N TYR A 60 6.03 23.04 -5.97
CA TYR A 60 4.64 23.12 -6.42
C TYR A 60 4.51 22.64 -7.86
N ARG A 61 5.44 23.05 -8.75
CA ARG A 61 5.45 22.62 -10.16
C ARG A 61 5.64 21.11 -10.32
N TYR A 62 6.57 20.50 -9.60
CA TYR A 62 6.79 19.06 -9.68
C TYR A 62 5.64 18.27 -9.06
N ALA A 63 5.08 18.72 -7.94
CA ALA A 63 3.89 18.12 -7.35
C ALA A 63 2.67 18.16 -8.31
N GLN A 64 2.51 19.24 -9.09
CA GLN A 64 1.50 19.31 -10.16
C GLN A 64 1.74 18.28 -11.27
N ARG A 65 3.01 18.04 -11.66
CA ARG A 65 3.35 16.96 -12.61
C ARG A 65 3.02 15.59 -12.02
N TYR A 66 3.32 15.36 -10.74
CA TYR A 66 2.90 14.14 -10.05
C TYR A 66 1.39 13.97 -10.09
N ALA A 67 0.62 15.03 -9.81
CA ALA A 67 -0.84 14.98 -9.84
C ALA A 67 -1.37 14.58 -11.22
N ALA A 68 -0.82 15.16 -12.29
CA ALA A 68 -1.20 14.80 -13.65
C ALA A 68 -0.87 13.33 -14.01
N ILE A 69 0.24 12.79 -13.50
CA ILE A 69 0.64 11.39 -13.74
C ILE A 69 -0.23 10.43 -12.92
N LEU A 70 -0.45 10.71 -11.64
CA LEU A 70 -1.26 9.89 -10.74
C LEU A 70 -2.73 9.83 -11.19
N ALA A 71 -3.26 10.92 -11.77
CA ALA A 71 -4.60 10.97 -12.31
C ALA A 71 -4.85 9.91 -13.40
N ARG A 72 -3.80 9.51 -14.15
CA ARG A 72 -3.88 8.41 -15.15
C ARG A 72 -4.26 7.06 -14.51
N SER A 73 -3.97 6.90 -13.22
CA SER A 73 -4.30 5.72 -12.42
C SER A 73 -5.54 5.91 -11.54
N GLY A 74 -6.29 7.00 -11.73
CA GLY A 74 -7.48 7.33 -10.96
C GLY A 74 -7.20 7.77 -9.51
N ILE A 75 -5.99 8.26 -9.25
CA ILE A 75 -5.58 8.84 -7.96
C ILE A 75 -5.50 10.36 -8.11
N GLU A 76 -6.28 11.07 -7.31
CA GLU A 76 -6.22 12.53 -7.20
C GLU A 76 -5.16 12.92 -6.16
N LEU A 77 -4.18 13.71 -6.58
CA LEU A 77 -3.17 14.28 -5.71
C LEU A 77 -3.44 15.77 -5.50
N ARG A 78 -3.88 16.15 -4.30
CA ARG A 78 -4.09 17.54 -3.91
C ARG A 78 -2.76 18.19 -3.54
N VAL A 79 -2.32 19.14 -4.36
CA VAL A 79 -1.09 19.91 -4.12
C VAL A 79 -1.39 21.06 -3.16
N LEU A 80 -0.71 21.09 -2.02
CA LEU A 80 -0.84 22.13 -1.00
C LEU A 80 0.28 23.16 -1.17
N GLU A 81 -0.13 24.44 -1.23
CA GLU A 81 0.78 25.58 -1.16
C GLU A 81 1.24 25.79 0.28
N THR A 82 2.54 25.99 0.46
CA THR A 82 3.22 26.11 1.76
C THR A 82 4.40 27.07 1.64
N ASN A 83 5.03 27.41 2.76
CA ASN A 83 6.27 28.22 2.76
C ASN A 83 7.53 27.41 2.38
N GLY A 84 7.41 26.11 2.14
CA GLY A 84 8.51 25.20 1.80
C GLY A 84 8.85 24.22 2.90
N SER A 85 10.09 23.71 2.90
CA SER A 85 10.46 22.48 3.60
C SER A 85 10.22 22.44 5.13
N VAL A 86 10.42 23.54 5.87
CA VAL A 86 10.17 23.54 7.33
C VAL A 86 8.66 23.53 7.61
N ASP A 87 7.88 24.33 6.87
CA ASP A 87 6.41 24.30 6.93
C ASP A 87 5.86 22.92 6.52
N ASN A 88 6.40 22.33 5.45
CA ASN A 88 6.02 20.99 4.98
C ASN A 88 6.22 19.92 6.05
N LEU A 89 7.37 19.95 6.74
CA LEU A 89 7.67 18.99 7.79
C LEU A 89 6.73 19.16 9.00
N LYS A 90 6.44 20.41 9.40
CA LYS A 90 5.47 20.70 10.46
C LYS A 90 4.07 20.17 10.12
N ARG A 91 3.63 20.34 8.86
CA ARG A 91 2.32 19.87 8.39
C ARG A 91 2.25 18.35 8.31
N LEU A 92 3.30 17.71 7.78
CA LEU A 92 3.35 16.25 7.67
C LEU A 92 3.33 15.56 9.05
N LEU A 93 3.84 16.23 10.08
CA LEU A 93 3.83 15.77 11.48
C LEU A 93 2.61 16.27 12.28
N ALA A 94 1.67 16.97 11.65
CA ALA A 94 0.49 17.46 12.36
C ALA A 94 -0.40 16.28 12.79
N PRO A 95 -1.05 16.34 13.97
CA PRO A 95 -1.92 15.27 14.44
C PRO A 95 -3.24 15.19 13.66
N GLU A 96 -3.68 16.30 13.06
CA GLU A 96 -4.93 16.42 12.32
C GLU A 96 -4.67 17.12 10.99
N ASP A 97 -5.45 16.77 9.96
CA ASP A 97 -5.36 17.32 8.59
C ASP A 97 -3.95 17.28 7.97
N ALA A 98 -3.09 16.37 8.44
CA ALA A 98 -1.76 16.17 7.89
C ALA A 98 -1.85 15.61 6.47
N PRO A 99 -1.08 16.17 5.51
CA PRO A 99 -0.96 15.56 4.20
C PRO A 99 -0.20 14.24 4.27
N GLU A 100 -0.47 13.33 3.34
CA GLU A 100 0.20 12.03 3.29
C GLU A 100 1.64 12.12 2.80
N LEU A 101 1.97 13.20 2.07
CA LEU A 101 3.25 13.41 1.41
C LEU A 101 3.78 14.83 1.64
N ALA A 102 5.09 14.96 1.57
CA ALA A 102 5.77 16.24 1.51
C ALA A 102 7.03 16.18 0.63
N LEU A 103 7.36 17.29 -0.02
CA LEU A 103 8.71 17.53 -0.52
C LEU A 103 9.52 18.24 0.58
N VAL A 104 10.65 17.68 0.97
CA VAL A 104 11.47 18.20 2.07
C VAL A 104 12.94 18.23 1.67
N GLN A 105 13.53 19.41 1.74
CA GLN A 105 14.96 19.61 1.51
C GLN A 105 15.78 18.87 2.58
N GLY A 106 16.84 18.18 2.16
CA GLY A 106 17.80 17.53 3.05
C GLY A 106 18.46 18.49 4.04
N GLY A 107 18.83 17.97 5.20
CA GLY A 107 19.52 18.69 6.28
C GLY A 107 18.62 19.46 7.23
N ILE A 108 17.29 19.43 7.04
CA ILE A 108 16.31 20.20 7.84
C ILE A 108 15.75 19.40 9.01
N ALA A 109 15.40 18.13 8.80
CA ALA A 109 14.72 17.33 9.81
C ALA A 109 15.67 16.94 10.97
N THR A 110 15.15 16.93 12.19
CA THR A 110 15.85 16.34 13.35
C THR A 110 15.81 14.82 13.29
N ASP A 111 16.64 14.16 14.09
CA ASP A 111 16.68 12.68 14.12
C ASP A 111 15.32 12.10 14.57
N GLU A 112 14.65 12.73 15.53
CA GLU A 112 13.31 12.30 15.98
C GLU A 112 12.26 12.44 14.87
N GLN A 113 12.34 13.50 14.07
CA GLN A 113 11.44 13.71 12.93
C GLN A 113 11.72 12.73 11.80
N LYS A 114 12.98 12.34 11.61
CA LYS A 114 13.38 11.31 10.64
C LYS A 114 12.85 9.94 11.03
N ASP A 115 12.87 9.61 12.32
CA ASP A 115 12.35 8.33 12.83
C ASP A 115 10.82 8.24 12.78
N ALA A 116 10.13 9.39 12.86
CA ALA A 116 8.67 9.46 12.78
C ALA A 116 8.11 9.38 11.34
N LEU A 117 8.98 9.51 10.33
CA LEU A 117 8.59 9.61 8.92
C LEU A 117 9.36 8.60 8.06
N MET A 118 8.94 8.46 6.80
CA MET A 118 9.67 7.62 5.85
C MET A 118 10.02 8.39 4.57
N GLY A 119 11.23 8.19 4.07
CA GLY A 119 11.65 8.65 2.75
C GLY A 119 11.22 7.68 1.66
N LEU A 120 10.71 8.20 0.55
CA LEU A 120 10.56 7.42 -0.69
C LEU A 120 11.83 7.54 -1.56
N GLY A 121 12.59 8.62 -1.38
CA GLY A 121 13.90 8.82 -1.96
C GLY A 121 14.20 10.29 -2.23
N SER A 122 15.38 10.52 -2.78
CA SER A 122 15.79 11.81 -3.29
C SER A 122 15.28 12.02 -4.71
N MET A 123 14.81 13.22 -5.02
CA MET A 123 14.07 13.52 -6.26
C MET A 123 14.85 14.41 -7.22
N PHE A 124 15.60 15.40 -6.72
CA PHE A 124 16.43 16.28 -7.54
C PHE A 124 17.34 17.13 -6.64
N TYR A 125 18.36 17.72 -7.25
CA TYR A 125 19.21 18.72 -6.59
C TYR A 125 18.51 20.07 -6.49
N GLU A 126 18.75 20.73 -5.36
CA GLU A 126 18.34 22.11 -5.08
C GLU A 126 19.59 22.97 -4.88
N PRO A 127 20.19 23.48 -5.97
CA PRO A 127 21.31 24.40 -5.88
C PRO A 127 20.99 25.64 -5.04
N VAL A 128 21.98 26.09 -4.29
CA VAL A 128 21.97 27.37 -3.58
C VAL A 128 22.41 28.46 -4.55
N TRP A 129 21.44 29.17 -5.10
CA TRP A 129 21.68 30.32 -5.97
C TRP A 129 21.93 31.55 -5.10
N LEU A 130 23.16 32.06 -5.19
CA LEU A 130 23.55 33.33 -4.60
C LEU A 130 23.41 34.41 -5.67
N LEU A 131 22.28 35.11 -5.69
CA LEU A 131 21.98 36.09 -6.75
C LEU A 131 22.30 37.50 -6.26
N ALA A 132 23.12 38.23 -7.01
CA ALA A 132 23.56 39.59 -6.66
C ALA A 132 23.47 40.53 -7.87
N PRO A 133 23.38 41.86 -7.66
CA PRO A 133 23.52 42.84 -8.74
C PRO A 133 24.87 42.72 -9.46
N GLN A 134 24.89 43.03 -10.75
CA GLN A 134 26.11 43.03 -11.55
C GLN A 134 27.10 44.06 -11.01
N GLY A 135 28.36 43.67 -10.84
CA GLY A 135 29.42 44.52 -10.32
C GLY A 135 29.69 44.34 -8.82
N GLU A 136 28.83 43.58 -8.10
CA GLU A 136 29.13 43.16 -6.72
C GLU A 136 30.39 42.28 -6.65
N HIS A 137 31.12 42.41 -5.53
CA HIS A 137 32.39 41.72 -5.35
C HIS A 137 32.17 40.22 -5.12
N GLN A 138 32.90 39.39 -5.87
CA GLN A 138 32.96 37.95 -5.65
C GLN A 138 33.82 37.66 -4.43
N GLY A 139 33.50 36.62 -3.67
CA GLY A 139 34.29 36.26 -2.50
C GLY A 139 33.58 35.31 -1.54
N PRO A 140 34.25 34.93 -0.44
CA PRO A 140 33.65 34.10 0.60
C PRO A 140 32.48 34.82 1.29
N LEU A 141 31.55 34.04 1.88
CA LEU A 141 30.34 34.60 2.48
C LEU A 141 30.65 35.63 3.58
N ASN A 142 31.70 35.46 4.37
CA ASN A 142 32.06 36.39 5.46
C ASN A 142 32.29 37.85 5.00
N GLN A 143 32.60 38.09 3.72
CA GLN A 143 32.72 39.43 3.15
C GLN A 143 31.37 40.13 2.92
N LEU A 144 30.25 39.43 3.12
CA LEU A 144 28.90 40.02 3.09
C LEU A 144 28.54 40.74 4.39
N ARG A 145 29.44 40.87 5.36
CA ARG A 145 29.15 41.58 6.62
C ARG A 145 28.60 43.00 6.35
N GLY A 146 27.50 43.36 7.01
CA GLY A 146 26.83 44.65 6.86
C GLY A 146 25.96 44.80 5.60
N LYS A 147 25.89 43.78 4.74
CA LYS A 147 25.00 43.76 3.56
C LYS A 147 23.57 43.39 3.93
N ARG A 148 22.63 43.79 3.06
CA ARG A 148 21.21 43.43 3.09
C ARG A 148 21.00 42.14 2.31
N ILE A 149 20.59 41.09 3.01
CA ILE A 149 20.53 39.73 2.44
C ILE A 149 19.10 39.21 2.50
N GLY A 150 18.53 38.89 1.34
CA GLY A 150 17.29 38.13 1.24
C GLY A 150 17.56 36.67 1.54
N ILE A 151 16.87 36.11 2.53
CA ILE A 151 17.10 34.74 3.01
C ILE A 151 15.92 33.81 2.79
N GLY A 152 14.77 34.26 2.28
CA GLY A 152 13.60 33.39 2.13
C GLY A 152 12.49 33.69 3.14
N PRO A 153 11.25 33.27 2.82
CA PRO A 153 10.14 33.41 3.73
C PRO A 153 10.39 32.57 5.00
N PRO A 154 9.74 32.94 6.12
CA PRO A 154 9.81 32.16 7.35
C PRO A 154 9.41 30.70 7.11
N ASP A 155 10.10 29.77 7.76
CA ASP A 155 9.86 28.32 7.64
C ASP A 155 10.11 27.75 6.22
N SER A 156 10.94 28.41 5.41
CA SER A 156 11.41 27.86 4.13
C SER A 156 12.74 27.12 4.27
N GLY A 157 12.98 26.17 3.35
CA GLY A 157 14.28 25.52 3.23
C GLY A 157 15.40 26.49 2.84
N THR A 158 15.06 27.53 2.07
CA THR A 158 15.98 28.63 1.74
C THR A 158 16.42 29.38 2.99
N GLN A 159 15.47 29.78 3.86
CA GLN A 159 15.79 30.47 5.11
C GLN A 159 16.66 29.62 6.03
N PHE A 160 16.29 28.36 6.21
CA PHE A 160 17.05 27.43 7.03
C PHE A 160 18.50 27.30 6.54
N LEU A 161 18.68 27.02 5.24
CA LEU A 161 20.01 26.79 4.69
C LEU A 161 20.85 28.08 4.62
N ALA A 162 20.22 29.22 4.26
CA ALA A 162 20.89 30.52 4.26
C ALA A 162 21.42 30.87 5.66
N LEU A 163 20.60 30.77 6.71
CA LEU A 163 21.02 31.04 8.08
C LEU A 163 22.12 30.09 8.55
N ARG A 164 22.04 28.80 8.19
CA ARG A 164 23.06 27.80 8.53
C ARG A 164 24.39 28.08 7.84
N MET A 165 24.39 28.45 6.56
CA MET A 165 25.61 28.80 5.83
C MET A 165 26.21 30.11 6.30
N LEU A 166 25.39 31.14 6.50
CA LEU A 166 25.82 32.46 6.96
C LEU A 166 26.42 32.41 8.37
N SER A 167 25.78 31.69 9.30
CA SER A 167 26.28 31.54 10.68
C SER A 167 27.64 30.85 10.73
N ARG A 168 27.86 29.80 9.91
CA ARG A 168 29.18 29.15 9.76
C ARG A 168 30.25 30.09 9.19
N SER A 169 29.85 31.14 8.50
CA SER A 169 30.73 32.19 7.98
C SER A 169 30.83 33.44 8.86
N GLY A 170 30.31 33.39 10.09
CA GLY A 170 30.37 34.51 11.02
C GLY A 170 29.42 35.67 10.67
N ILE A 171 28.38 35.40 9.89
CA ILE A 171 27.29 36.34 9.58
C ILE A 171 26.05 35.95 10.37
N SER A 172 25.43 36.94 11.02
CA SER A 172 24.25 36.77 11.85
C SER A 172 23.40 38.05 11.82
N LYS A 173 22.24 38.01 12.47
CA LYS A 173 21.38 39.20 12.61
C LYS A 173 22.05 40.36 13.37
N SER A 174 23.15 40.12 14.09
CA SER A 174 23.84 41.19 14.82
C SER A 174 24.76 42.02 13.94
N ASN A 175 25.13 41.54 12.76
CA ASN A 175 26.07 42.22 11.86
C ASN A 175 25.56 42.36 10.42
N ASN A 176 24.31 41.97 10.15
CA ASN A 176 23.69 42.02 8.84
C ASN A 176 22.18 42.26 8.96
N ASP A 177 21.61 42.84 7.91
CA ASP A 177 20.16 42.97 7.74
C ASP A 177 19.63 41.80 6.91
N PHE A 178 18.68 41.05 7.45
CA PHE A 178 18.09 39.88 6.80
C PHE A 178 16.63 40.14 6.43
N SER A 179 16.34 40.13 5.13
CA SER A 179 14.97 40.17 4.63
C SER A 179 14.40 38.74 4.55
N SER A 180 13.36 38.48 5.33
CA SER A 180 12.61 37.21 5.32
C SER A 180 11.24 37.38 4.67
N THR A 181 11.22 37.91 3.45
CA THR A 181 10.00 38.12 2.66
C THR A 181 9.72 36.94 1.71
N ASP A 182 8.54 36.95 1.10
CA ASP A 182 8.23 36.04 -0.02
C ASP A 182 9.29 36.12 -1.13
N MET A 183 9.52 35.02 -1.84
CA MET A 183 10.61 34.95 -2.82
C MET A 183 10.39 35.84 -4.04
N THR A 184 9.14 36.06 -4.47
CA THR A 184 8.85 37.03 -5.52
C THR A 184 9.10 38.46 -5.05
N ALA A 185 8.69 38.80 -3.81
CA ALA A 185 8.98 40.12 -3.24
C ALA A 185 10.49 40.35 -3.07
N ALA A 186 11.23 39.36 -2.56
CA ALA A 186 12.69 39.44 -2.41
C ALA A 186 13.41 39.57 -3.75
N ALA A 187 12.91 38.91 -4.80
CA ALA A 187 13.41 39.08 -6.17
C ALA A 187 13.22 40.52 -6.68
N ASP A 188 12.06 41.12 -6.42
CA ASP A 188 11.79 42.49 -6.83
C ASP A 188 12.65 43.50 -6.02
N GLN A 189 12.87 43.25 -4.72
CA GLN A 189 13.79 44.02 -3.88
C GLN A 189 15.24 43.94 -4.38
N LEU A 190 15.70 42.76 -4.82
CA LEU A 190 17.02 42.60 -5.44
C LEU A 190 17.14 43.42 -6.74
N GLN A 191 16.11 43.38 -7.59
CA GLN A 191 16.08 44.15 -8.85
C GLN A 191 16.02 45.67 -8.63
N ALA A 192 15.42 46.10 -7.52
CA ALA A 192 15.38 47.51 -7.10
C ALA A 192 16.67 47.99 -6.41
N GLY A 193 17.62 47.09 -6.11
CA GLY A 193 18.83 47.41 -5.35
C GLY A 193 18.56 47.62 -3.85
N GLU A 194 17.43 47.13 -3.35
CA GLU A 194 17.09 47.11 -1.93
C GLU A 194 17.76 45.94 -1.19
N LEU A 195 18.14 44.90 -1.92
CA LEU A 195 18.98 43.80 -1.44
C LEU A 195 20.31 43.78 -2.18
N ASP A 196 21.37 43.43 -1.47
CA ASP A 196 22.71 43.25 -2.04
C ASP A 196 22.95 41.79 -2.46
N LEU A 197 22.21 40.85 -1.86
CA LEU A 197 22.27 39.43 -2.17
C LEU A 197 20.91 38.78 -1.88
N LEU A 198 20.52 37.82 -2.72
CA LEU A 198 19.39 36.92 -2.49
C LEU A 198 19.88 35.48 -2.49
N PHE A 199 19.58 34.77 -1.39
CA PHE A 199 19.62 33.31 -1.37
C PHE A 199 18.34 32.78 -2.01
N LEU A 200 18.49 31.84 -2.93
CA LEU A 200 17.39 31.06 -3.49
C LEU A 200 17.83 29.60 -3.56
N VAL A 201 17.11 28.70 -2.89
CA VAL A 201 17.34 27.25 -2.97
C VAL A 201 16.25 26.65 -3.82
N SER A 202 16.58 26.27 -5.05
CA SER A 202 15.57 25.80 -6.00
C SER A 202 16.17 25.05 -7.19
N ALA A 203 15.35 24.21 -7.82
CA ALA A 203 15.70 23.54 -9.07
C ALA A 203 15.94 24.55 -10.21
N THR A 204 16.72 24.13 -11.20
CA THR A 204 17.18 24.97 -12.33
C THR A 204 16.06 25.44 -13.25
N ASP A 205 14.93 24.74 -13.26
CA ASP A 205 13.78 25.03 -14.09
C ASP A 205 12.65 25.73 -13.31
N ALA A 206 12.93 26.23 -12.10
CA ALA A 206 12.01 27.07 -11.35
C ALA A 206 11.70 28.39 -12.11
N PRO A 207 10.43 28.76 -12.29
CA PRO A 207 10.03 29.99 -12.98
C PRO A 207 10.71 31.25 -12.45
N LEU A 208 10.79 31.41 -11.12
CA LEU A 208 11.42 32.57 -10.48
C LEU A 208 12.92 32.67 -10.80
N LEU A 209 13.64 31.55 -10.75
CA LEU A 209 15.06 31.51 -11.09
C LEU A 209 15.29 31.88 -12.56
N ARG A 210 14.47 31.36 -13.49
CA ARG A 210 14.56 31.72 -14.91
C ARG A 210 14.34 33.22 -15.13
N ARG A 211 13.39 33.83 -14.41
CA ARG A 211 13.15 35.28 -14.45
C ARG A 211 14.39 36.06 -14.01
N LEU A 212 15.00 35.67 -12.88
CA LEU A 212 16.16 36.36 -12.31
C LEU A 212 17.44 36.18 -13.13
N THR A 213 17.68 34.98 -13.66
CA THR A 213 18.88 34.68 -14.48
C THR A 213 18.79 35.26 -15.89
N ALA A 214 17.59 35.59 -16.38
CA ALA A 214 17.40 36.32 -17.62
C ALA A 214 17.68 37.83 -17.50
N ASP A 215 17.64 38.40 -16.28
CA ASP A 215 17.96 39.80 -16.04
C ASP A 215 19.49 40.01 -16.06
N GLN A 216 19.97 40.76 -17.05
CA GLN A 216 21.41 41.01 -17.22
C GLN A 216 22.03 41.81 -16.06
N ARG A 217 21.21 42.49 -15.26
CA ARG A 217 21.66 43.23 -14.07
C ARG A 217 21.91 42.31 -12.89
N ILE A 218 21.55 41.02 -12.98
CA ILE A 218 21.73 40.03 -11.91
C ILE A 218 22.78 39.01 -12.36
N ARG A 219 23.58 38.53 -11.41
CA ARG A 219 24.57 37.48 -11.63
C ARG A 219 24.48 36.44 -10.52
N VAL A 220 24.80 35.20 -10.89
CA VAL A 220 25.08 34.14 -9.93
C VAL A 220 26.49 34.39 -9.36
N ARG A 221 26.57 34.53 -8.05
CA ARG A 221 27.81 34.64 -7.28
C ARG A 221 28.37 33.25 -7.00
N GLU A 222 29.69 33.14 -7.07
CA GLU A 222 30.37 31.93 -6.65
C GLU A 222 30.29 31.74 -5.13
N LEU A 223 30.23 30.49 -4.70
CA LEU A 223 30.46 30.10 -3.32
C LEU A 223 31.86 29.48 -3.19
N PRO A 224 32.87 30.28 -2.81
CA PRO A 224 34.17 29.73 -2.47
C PRO A 224 34.05 28.66 -1.40
N HIS A 225 34.89 27.63 -1.50
CA HIS A 225 34.90 26.50 -0.56
C HIS A 225 33.61 25.67 -0.53
N ALA A 226 32.84 25.62 -1.63
CA ALA A 226 31.68 24.73 -1.77
C ALA A 226 31.95 23.28 -1.30
N VAL A 227 33.10 22.73 -1.68
CA VAL A 227 33.53 21.38 -1.22
C VAL A 227 33.68 21.31 0.30
N ALA A 228 34.17 22.36 0.95
CA ALA A 228 34.31 22.40 2.41
C ALA A 228 32.94 22.45 3.10
N TYR A 229 31.98 23.22 2.56
CA TYR A 229 30.60 23.22 3.05
C TYR A 229 30.00 21.82 2.99
N ALA A 230 30.12 21.12 1.86
CA ALA A 230 29.63 19.75 1.69
C ALA A 230 30.33 18.73 2.59
N ARG A 231 31.60 18.95 2.95
CA ARG A 231 32.31 18.08 3.91
C ARG A 231 31.86 18.27 5.35
N ILE A 232 31.48 19.49 5.72
CA ILE A 232 31.03 19.83 7.07
C ILE A 232 29.53 19.55 7.25
N ASP A 233 28.76 19.69 6.17
CA ASP A 233 27.32 19.44 6.14
C ASP A 233 27.01 18.34 5.11
N PRO A 234 26.89 17.07 5.55
CA PRO A 234 26.68 15.93 4.65
C PRO A 234 25.39 16.00 3.83
N SER A 235 24.45 16.88 4.20
CA SER A 235 23.23 17.12 3.43
C SER A 235 23.47 17.93 2.13
N LEU A 236 24.67 18.48 1.96
CA LEU A 236 25.06 19.29 0.81
C LEU A 236 25.97 18.52 -0.14
N THR A 237 25.72 18.67 -1.44
CA THR A 237 26.54 18.15 -2.52
C THR A 237 27.23 19.33 -3.24
N PRO A 238 28.55 19.29 -3.47
CA PRO A 238 29.21 20.32 -4.26
C PRO A 238 28.80 20.18 -5.72
N LEU A 239 28.49 21.30 -6.37
CA LEU A 239 28.15 21.37 -7.78
C LEU A 239 28.97 22.45 -8.48
N THR A 240 29.10 22.32 -9.79
CA THR A 240 29.70 23.32 -10.66
C THR A 240 28.68 23.70 -11.71
N LEU A 241 28.35 24.99 -11.80
CA LEU A 241 27.55 25.54 -12.90
C LEU A 241 28.50 25.89 -14.05
N PRO A 242 28.45 25.19 -15.19
CA PRO A 242 29.40 25.40 -16.27
C PRO A 242 29.29 26.79 -16.91
N ALA A 243 30.41 27.32 -17.38
CA ALA A 243 30.45 28.54 -18.16
C ALA A 243 29.50 28.47 -19.38
N GLY A 244 28.78 29.55 -19.64
CA GLY A 244 27.88 29.69 -20.78
C GLY A 244 26.54 28.97 -20.65
N VAL A 245 26.31 28.16 -19.61
CA VAL A 245 25.16 27.27 -19.59
C VAL A 245 23.80 27.95 -19.44
N LEU A 246 23.77 29.17 -18.89
CA LEU A 246 22.54 29.97 -18.77
C LEU A 246 22.23 30.73 -20.07
N ASP A 247 23.26 31.17 -20.78
CA ASP A 247 23.16 31.81 -22.10
C ASP A 247 24.46 31.56 -22.88
N LEU A 248 24.43 30.59 -23.81
CA LEU A 248 25.60 30.19 -24.60
C LEU A 248 26.03 31.30 -25.57
N ALA A 249 25.08 32.08 -26.10
CA ALA A 249 25.39 33.15 -27.04
C ALA A 249 26.14 34.30 -26.36
N ARG A 250 25.84 34.56 -25.09
CA ARG A 250 26.49 35.61 -24.28
C ARG A 250 27.59 35.09 -23.37
N GLY A 251 27.78 33.77 -23.27
CA GLY A 251 28.72 33.15 -22.35
C GLY A 251 28.40 33.46 -20.89
N VAL A 252 27.15 33.24 -20.46
CA VAL A 252 26.71 33.44 -19.07
C VAL A 252 26.49 32.08 -18.37
N PRO A 253 27.12 31.82 -17.20
CA PRO A 253 28.16 32.62 -16.56
C PRO A 253 29.47 32.62 -17.36
N ARG A 254 30.35 33.60 -17.14
CA ARG A 254 31.61 33.76 -17.91
C ARG A 254 32.68 32.72 -17.59
N ALA A 255 32.57 32.09 -16.43
CA ALA A 255 33.44 31.05 -15.92
C ALA A 255 32.57 30.06 -15.16
N ASP A 256 33.12 28.89 -14.89
CA ASP A 256 32.50 27.89 -14.02
C ASP A 256 32.26 28.49 -12.64
N VAL A 257 31.07 28.27 -12.08
CA VAL A 257 30.66 28.80 -10.77
C VAL A 257 30.53 27.65 -9.79
N SER A 258 31.40 27.65 -8.78
CA SER A 258 31.33 26.70 -7.66
C SER A 258 30.12 27.00 -6.77
N MET A 259 29.34 25.97 -6.44
CA MET A 259 28.17 26.08 -5.58
C MET A 259 27.91 24.79 -4.80
N VAL A 260 26.91 24.80 -3.94
CA VAL A 260 26.41 23.60 -3.26
C VAL A 260 24.93 23.44 -3.58
N ALA A 261 24.44 22.21 -3.51
CA ALA A 261 23.04 21.89 -3.54
C ALA A 261 22.65 21.05 -2.34
N ALA A 262 21.47 21.32 -1.80
CA ALA A 262 20.76 20.32 -1.02
C ALA A 262 20.06 19.33 -1.98
N THR A 263 19.45 18.29 -1.42
CA THR A 263 18.67 17.33 -2.20
C THR A 263 17.23 17.34 -1.72
N ALA A 264 16.27 17.45 -2.64
CA ALA A 264 14.84 17.36 -2.33
C ALA A 264 14.46 15.91 -2.07
N ASN A 265 13.82 15.62 -0.94
CA ASN A 265 13.31 14.29 -0.60
C ASN A 265 11.80 14.24 -0.74
N LEU A 266 11.27 13.16 -1.31
CA LEU A 266 9.86 12.84 -1.18
C LEU A 266 9.68 12.05 0.11
N VAL A 267 8.94 12.62 1.05
CA VAL A 267 8.73 12.08 2.40
C VAL A 267 7.25 11.75 2.55
N ALA A 268 6.96 10.65 3.24
CA ALA A 268 5.60 10.17 3.48
C ALA A 268 5.38 9.85 4.96
N HIS A 269 4.12 9.87 5.38
CA HIS A 269 3.71 9.30 6.67
C HIS A 269 3.88 7.77 6.65
N PRO A 270 4.26 7.12 7.78
CA PRO A 270 4.40 5.67 7.89
C PRO A 270 3.20 4.83 7.41
N ASP A 271 2.00 5.41 7.47
CA ASP A 271 0.74 4.75 7.09
C ASP A 271 0.40 4.83 5.59
N ILE A 272 1.28 5.38 4.75
CA ILE A 272 1.03 5.45 3.31
C ILE A 272 0.84 4.05 2.72
N HIS A 273 -0.18 3.89 1.87
CA HIS A 273 -0.47 2.61 1.27
C HIS A 273 0.66 2.16 0.32
N PRO A 274 1.20 0.92 0.44
CA PRO A 274 2.33 0.42 -0.36
C PRO A 274 2.20 0.60 -1.87
N ALA A 275 1.01 0.31 -2.43
CA ALA A 275 0.75 0.50 -3.86
C ALA A 275 0.93 1.95 -4.34
N LEU A 276 0.72 2.95 -3.48
CA LEU A 276 0.95 4.35 -3.82
C LEU A 276 2.45 4.67 -3.89
N VAL A 277 3.28 4.03 -3.06
CA VAL A 277 4.74 4.22 -3.10
C VAL A 277 5.30 3.86 -4.47
N ASP A 278 4.93 2.70 -5.01
CA ASP A 278 5.37 2.28 -6.35
C ASP A 278 4.90 3.23 -7.45
N LEU A 279 3.65 3.72 -7.35
CA LEU A 279 3.08 4.68 -8.30
C LEU A 279 3.78 6.06 -8.23
N LEU A 280 4.10 6.51 -7.02
CA LEU A 280 4.81 7.77 -6.77
C LEU A 280 6.25 7.70 -7.28
N LEU A 281 6.94 6.57 -7.08
CA LEU A 281 8.30 6.38 -7.59
C LEU A 281 8.33 6.28 -9.12
N ALA A 282 7.32 5.65 -9.73
CA ALA A 282 7.18 5.66 -11.19
C ALA A 282 6.93 7.09 -11.72
N ALA A 283 6.08 7.87 -11.04
CA ALA A 283 5.87 9.27 -11.38
C ALA A 283 7.14 10.11 -11.19
N ALA A 284 7.89 9.89 -10.11
CA ALA A 284 9.17 10.52 -9.87
C ALA A 284 10.19 10.20 -10.96
N ALA A 285 10.25 8.95 -11.43
CA ALA A 285 11.11 8.54 -12.54
C ALA A 285 10.72 9.23 -13.87
N GLU A 286 9.42 9.38 -14.15
CA GLU A 286 8.96 10.13 -15.34
C GLU A 286 9.31 11.62 -15.24
N VAL A 287 9.27 12.20 -14.04
CA VAL A 287 9.52 13.64 -13.83
C VAL A 287 11.00 13.98 -13.79
N HIS A 288 11.82 13.14 -13.13
CA HIS A 288 13.20 13.42 -12.74
C HIS A 288 14.24 12.48 -13.38
N GLY A 289 13.82 11.42 -14.07
CA GLY A 289 14.73 10.45 -14.68
C GLY A 289 15.47 10.95 -15.93
N GLN A 290 15.07 12.10 -16.48
CA GLN A 290 15.75 12.72 -17.61
C GLN A 290 17.00 13.50 -17.17
N SER A 291 17.91 13.76 -18.11
CA SER A 291 19.06 14.63 -17.84
C SER A 291 18.61 16.02 -17.42
N GLY A 292 19.23 16.55 -16.38
CA GLY A 292 19.15 17.95 -15.98
C GLY A 292 20.53 18.60 -16.01
N LEU A 293 20.57 19.90 -15.72
CA LEU A 293 21.81 20.69 -15.71
C LEU A 293 22.90 20.13 -14.77
N PHE A 294 22.48 19.51 -13.67
CA PHE A 294 23.37 19.02 -12.60
C PHE A 294 23.28 17.51 -12.36
N ALA A 295 22.48 16.79 -13.16
CA ALA A 295 22.21 15.38 -12.94
C ALA A 295 22.12 14.64 -14.27
N ASP A 296 22.85 13.54 -14.38
CA ASP A 296 22.79 12.65 -15.53
C ASP A 296 21.46 11.86 -15.54
N PRO A 297 21.01 11.38 -16.71
CA PRO A 297 19.85 10.50 -16.80
C PRO A 297 19.93 9.32 -15.83
N GLY A 298 18.81 9.04 -15.15
CA GLY A 298 18.73 7.95 -14.17
C GLY A 298 19.40 8.22 -12.82
N THR A 299 19.91 9.44 -12.58
CA THR A 299 20.42 9.84 -11.25
C THR A 299 19.30 9.92 -10.22
N PHE A 300 18.12 10.41 -10.63
CA PHE A 300 16.93 10.54 -9.79
C PHE A 300 15.70 9.83 -10.40
N PRO A 301 14.76 9.36 -9.58
CA PRO A 301 14.80 9.31 -8.13
C PRO A 301 15.86 8.33 -7.61
N SER A 302 16.43 8.59 -6.44
CA SER A 302 17.56 7.83 -5.87
C SER A 302 17.29 7.39 -4.44
N PRO A 303 17.74 6.18 -4.04
CA PRO A 303 17.81 5.80 -2.63
C PRO A 303 19.01 6.45 -1.91
N LEU A 304 19.95 7.04 -2.66
CA LEU A 304 21.12 7.71 -2.10
C LEU A 304 20.80 9.16 -1.75
N HIS A 305 21.56 9.74 -0.81
CA HIS A 305 21.39 11.13 -0.35
C HIS A 305 20.02 11.42 0.29
N SER A 306 19.29 10.38 0.68
CA SER A 306 18.07 10.56 1.45
C SER A 306 18.39 10.80 2.90
N ASP A 307 17.84 11.89 3.43
CA ASP A 307 18.01 12.27 4.82
C ASP A 307 17.08 11.51 5.76
N PHE A 308 16.12 10.74 5.21
CA PHE A 308 15.10 9.99 5.93
C PHE A 308 15.31 8.48 5.75
N PRO A 309 14.96 7.65 6.74
CA PRO A 309 14.91 6.20 6.57
C PRO A 309 13.99 5.83 5.41
N LEU A 310 14.51 5.07 4.44
CA LEU A 310 13.72 4.70 3.28
C LEU A 310 12.62 3.70 3.65
N SER A 311 11.44 3.87 3.06
CA SER A 311 10.36 2.89 3.21
C SER A 311 10.77 1.53 2.64
N SER A 312 10.30 0.45 3.26
CA SER A 312 10.61 -0.90 2.78
C SER A 312 10.13 -1.14 1.34
N ASP A 313 9.01 -0.50 0.97
CA ASP A 313 8.47 -0.50 -0.39
C ASP A 313 9.38 0.25 -1.37
N ALA A 314 9.91 1.42 -0.99
CA ALA A 314 10.84 2.17 -1.82
C ALA A 314 12.16 1.40 -2.02
N VAL A 315 12.71 0.81 -0.95
CA VAL A 315 13.90 -0.05 -1.04
C VAL A 315 13.66 -1.23 -1.98
N ARG A 316 12.49 -1.87 -1.91
CA ARG A 316 12.10 -2.94 -2.85
C ARG A 316 12.02 -2.41 -4.28
N HIS A 317 11.40 -1.25 -4.49
CA HIS A 317 11.25 -0.64 -5.81
C HIS A 317 12.60 -0.35 -6.45
N TYR A 318 13.56 0.25 -5.73
CA TYR A 318 14.88 0.52 -6.29
C TYR A 318 15.67 -0.76 -6.61
N LYS A 319 15.50 -1.81 -5.81
CA LYS A 319 16.20 -3.10 -6.04
C LYS A 319 15.61 -3.90 -7.19
N ASN A 320 14.29 -3.97 -7.27
CA ASN A 320 13.60 -4.93 -8.12
C ASN A 320 12.77 -4.27 -9.23
N GLY A 321 12.55 -2.96 -9.18
CA GLY A 321 11.56 -2.24 -9.98
C GLY A 321 10.13 -2.45 -9.46
N PRO A 322 9.11 -2.00 -10.20
CA PRO A 322 7.71 -2.17 -9.82
C PRO A 322 7.34 -3.67 -9.72
N PRO A 323 6.32 -4.02 -8.90
CA PRO A 323 5.80 -5.38 -8.78
C PRO A 323 5.47 -6.01 -10.14
N PHE A 324 5.66 -7.33 -10.27
CA PHE A 324 5.51 -8.06 -11.54
C PHE A 324 4.18 -7.74 -12.27
N LEU A 325 3.07 -7.71 -11.54
CA LEU A 325 1.75 -7.44 -12.13
C LEU A 325 1.64 -6.01 -12.68
N GLN A 326 2.27 -5.03 -12.04
CA GLN A 326 2.24 -3.63 -12.48
C GLN A 326 3.08 -3.39 -13.74
N ARG A 327 3.94 -4.34 -14.14
CA ARG A 327 4.71 -4.24 -15.39
C ARG A 327 3.88 -4.54 -16.64
N TYR A 328 2.81 -5.32 -16.49
CA TYR A 328 2.02 -5.81 -17.62
C TYR A 328 0.55 -5.38 -17.55
N LEU A 329 0.07 -4.96 -16.37
CA LEU A 329 -1.33 -4.61 -16.15
C LEU A 329 -1.47 -3.16 -15.66
N PRO A 330 -2.57 -2.47 -16.01
CA PRO A 330 -2.92 -1.19 -15.42
C PRO A 330 -2.98 -1.25 -13.89
N PHE A 331 -2.70 -0.13 -13.22
CA PHE A 331 -2.63 -0.03 -11.76
C PHE A 331 -3.84 -0.66 -11.03
N TRP A 332 -5.06 -0.37 -11.48
CA TRP A 332 -6.27 -0.90 -10.84
C TRP A 332 -6.34 -2.44 -10.91
N ALA A 333 -5.95 -3.02 -12.03
CA ALA A 333 -5.98 -4.46 -12.25
C ALA A 333 -4.88 -5.16 -11.46
N ALA A 334 -3.67 -4.60 -11.48
CA ALA A 334 -2.55 -5.10 -10.70
C ALA A 334 -2.88 -5.10 -9.20
N THR A 335 -3.38 -3.99 -8.65
CA THR A 335 -3.75 -3.88 -7.24
C THR A 335 -4.91 -4.82 -6.87
N TRP A 336 -5.91 -4.99 -7.75
CA TRP A 336 -7.01 -5.93 -7.49
C TRP A 336 -6.54 -7.38 -7.43
N ILE A 337 -5.71 -7.82 -8.38
CA ILE A 337 -5.17 -9.19 -8.40
C ILE A 337 -4.24 -9.41 -7.20
N ASP A 338 -3.38 -8.45 -6.89
CA ASP A 338 -2.43 -8.56 -5.78
C ASP A 338 -3.13 -8.71 -4.43
N ARG A 339 -4.28 -8.04 -4.26
CA ARG A 339 -5.14 -8.19 -3.09
C ARG A 339 -5.90 -9.52 -3.10
N THR A 340 -6.44 -9.91 -4.25
CA THR A 340 -7.31 -11.09 -4.35
C THR A 340 -6.50 -12.40 -4.26
N LYS A 341 -5.24 -12.43 -4.70
CA LYS A 341 -4.39 -13.64 -4.62
C LYS A 341 -4.19 -14.13 -3.18
N VAL A 342 -4.10 -13.21 -2.22
CA VAL A 342 -3.95 -13.53 -0.78
C VAL A 342 -5.18 -14.28 -0.26
N MET A 343 -6.37 -14.01 -0.82
CA MET A 343 -7.61 -14.72 -0.51
C MET A 343 -7.76 -16.02 -1.31
N ILE A 344 -7.39 -16.02 -2.59
CA ILE A 344 -7.53 -17.18 -3.49
C ILE A 344 -6.64 -18.33 -3.04
N VAL A 345 -5.39 -18.08 -2.64
CA VAL A 345 -4.44 -19.16 -2.31
C VAL A 345 -4.90 -20.02 -1.11
N PRO A 346 -5.28 -19.45 0.05
CA PRO A 346 -5.86 -20.24 1.15
C PRO A 346 -7.17 -20.91 0.79
N LEU A 347 -8.03 -20.25 -0.01
CA LEU A 347 -9.30 -20.82 -0.43
C LEU A 347 -9.09 -22.04 -1.32
N LEU A 348 -8.17 -21.97 -2.28
CA LEU A 348 -7.80 -23.11 -3.13
C LEU A 348 -7.14 -24.23 -2.31
N ALA A 349 -6.24 -23.87 -1.38
CA ALA A 349 -5.61 -24.83 -0.47
C ALA A 349 -6.63 -25.58 0.40
N LEU A 350 -7.72 -24.91 0.79
CA LEU A 350 -8.83 -25.52 1.51
C LEU A 350 -9.77 -26.31 0.59
N LEU A 351 -10.04 -25.81 -0.62
CA LEU A 351 -10.97 -26.42 -1.56
C LEU A 351 -10.50 -27.81 -2.01
N LEU A 352 -9.21 -27.98 -2.26
CA LEU A 352 -8.64 -29.25 -2.74
C LEU A 352 -8.89 -30.45 -1.80
N PRO A 353 -8.57 -30.40 -0.49
CA PRO A 353 -8.90 -31.49 0.43
C PRO A 353 -10.41 -31.64 0.61
N LEU A 354 -11.15 -30.53 0.57
CA LEU A 354 -12.61 -30.53 0.77
C LEU A 354 -13.31 -31.30 -0.36
N ILE A 355 -12.90 -31.08 -1.61
CA ILE A 355 -13.35 -31.87 -2.79
C ILE A 355 -13.03 -33.35 -2.63
N LYS A 356 -11.90 -33.72 -2.02
CA LYS A 356 -11.52 -35.12 -1.80
C LYS A 356 -12.27 -35.79 -0.65
N VAL A 357 -12.58 -35.05 0.42
CA VAL A 357 -13.16 -35.60 1.66
C VAL A 357 -14.70 -35.60 1.62
N LEU A 358 -15.33 -34.61 0.98
CA LEU A 358 -16.80 -34.50 0.91
C LEU A 358 -17.48 -35.73 0.30
N PRO A 359 -17.09 -36.21 -0.90
CA PRO A 359 -17.73 -37.37 -1.51
C PRO A 359 -17.64 -38.66 -0.67
N PRO A 360 -16.46 -39.10 -0.17
CA PRO A 360 -16.38 -40.31 0.64
C PRO A 360 -17.01 -40.14 2.03
N ALA A 361 -16.95 -38.95 2.66
CA ALA A 361 -17.64 -38.70 3.92
C ALA A 361 -19.16 -38.79 3.77
N TYR A 362 -19.69 -38.22 2.67
CA TYR A 362 -21.10 -38.36 2.32
C TYR A 362 -21.47 -39.83 2.09
N ALA A 363 -20.67 -40.57 1.31
CA ALA A 363 -20.87 -42.00 1.06
C ALA A 363 -20.86 -42.84 2.34
N TRP A 364 -19.87 -42.64 3.21
CA TRP A 364 -19.75 -43.33 4.49
C TRP A 364 -20.97 -43.08 5.39
N ARG A 365 -21.47 -41.83 5.43
CA ARG A 365 -22.64 -41.48 6.25
C ARG A 365 -23.90 -42.18 5.75
N ILE A 366 -24.13 -42.21 4.43
CA ILE A 366 -25.27 -42.95 3.83
C ILE A 366 -25.15 -44.45 4.12
N ARG A 367 -23.97 -45.05 3.91
CA ARG A 367 -23.74 -46.47 4.22
C ARG A 367 -23.96 -46.78 5.70
N ARG A 368 -23.47 -45.94 6.62
CA ARG A 368 -23.68 -46.12 8.06
C ARG A 368 -25.16 -46.12 8.44
N ARG A 369 -26.00 -45.35 7.74
CA ARG A 369 -27.46 -45.36 7.94
C ARG A 369 -28.08 -46.69 7.51
N ILE A 370 -27.67 -47.22 6.36
CA ILE A 370 -28.16 -48.52 5.86
C ILE A 370 -27.68 -49.67 6.76
N ILE A 371 -26.41 -49.66 7.19
CA ILE A 371 -25.81 -50.69 8.06
C ILE A 371 -26.55 -50.81 9.40
N ARG A 372 -27.05 -49.71 9.98
CA ARG A 372 -27.82 -49.79 11.24
C ARG A 372 -29.04 -50.71 11.12
N TRP A 373 -29.76 -50.63 10.00
CA TRP A 373 -30.90 -51.49 9.73
C TRP A 373 -30.46 -52.94 9.46
N TYR A 374 -29.35 -53.13 8.77
CA TYR A 374 -28.78 -54.46 8.56
C TYR A 374 -28.38 -55.14 9.87
N VAL A 375 -27.82 -54.38 10.83
CA VAL A 375 -27.50 -54.89 12.17
C VAL A 375 -28.76 -55.21 12.96
N ALA A 376 -29.79 -54.37 12.88
CA ALA A 376 -31.09 -54.64 13.52
C ALA A 376 -31.74 -55.92 12.96
N LEU A 377 -31.69 -56.09 11.64
CA LEU A 377 -32.20 -57.28 10.95
C LEU A 377 -31.42 -58.53 11.34
N ARG A 378 -30.08 -58.46 11.38
CA ARG A 378 -29.22 -59.58 11.78
C ARG A 378 -29.43 -60.01 13.24
N ARG A 379 -29.82 -59.09 14.13
CA ARG A 379 -30.20 -59.45 15.50
C ARG A 379 -31.47 -60.31 15.53
N ILE A 380 -32.46 -59.97 14.71
CA ILE A 380 -33.69 -60.78 14.56
C ILE A 380 -33.36 -62.17 14.00
N ASP A 381 -32.51 -62.24 12.97
CA ASP A 381 -32.06 -63.51 12.38
C ASP A 381 -31.29 -64.38 13.41
N LEU A 382 -30.39 -63.78 14.19
CA LEU A 382 -29.69 -64.47 15.28
C LEU A 382 -30.63 -64.90 16.41
N GLU A 383 -31.62 -64.08 16.80
CA GLU A 383 -32.63 -64.43 17.80
C GLU A 383 -33.53 -65.59 17.30
N LEU A 384 -33.82 -65.65 15.99
CA LEU A 384 -34.50 -66.78 15.34
C LEU A 384 -33.64 -68.06 15.31
N GLU A 385 -32.33 -67.93 15.18
CA GLU A 385 -31.41 -69.09 15.12
C GLU A 385 -31.01 -69.62 16.50
N THR A 386 -30.95 -68.75 17.52
CA THR A 386 -30.40 -69.08 18.85
C THR A 386 -31.43 -69.07 19.99
N GLY A 387 -32.63 -68.54 19.77
CA GLY A 387 -33.67 -68.32 20.78
C GLY A 387 -34.94 -69.18 20.63
N ALA A 388 -35.80 -69.13 21.65
CA ALA A 388 -36.90 -70.06 21.92
C ALA A 388 -38.08 -70.00 20.93
N ARG A 389 -38.61 -71.19 20.59
CA ARG A 389 -39.73 -71.45 19.64
C ARG A 389 -41.12 -71.29 20.26
N GLY A 390 -41.31 -70.32 21.15
CA GLY A 390 -42.63 -70.04 21.73
C GLY A 390 -43.46 -69.17 20.79
N ALA A 391 -44.77 -69.45 20.63
CA ALA A 391 -45.67 -68.65 19.81
C ALA A 391 -45.67 -67.15 20.18
N HIS A 392 -45.45 -66.82 21.46
CA HIS A 392 -45.34 -65.44 21.93
C HIS A 392 -44.03 -64.75 21.52
N ASP A 393 -42.92 -65.49 21.45
CA ASP A 393 -41.61 -64.95 21.06
C ASP A 393 -41.54 -64.74 19.53
N LEU A 394 -42.15 -65.64 18.74
CA LEU A 394 -42.28 -65.51 17.29
C LEU A 394 -43.14 -64.29 16.90
N ALA A 395 -44.30 -64.10 17.55
CA ALA A 395 -45.16 -62.94 17.32
C ALA A 395 -44.45 -61.61 17.62
N LYS A 396 -43.65 -61.56 18.69
CA LYS A 396 -42.86 -60.38 19.06
C LYS A 396 -41.73 -60.08 18.08
N LEU A 397 -41.13 -61.10 17.48
CA LEU A 397 -40.15 -60.95 16.41
C LEU A 397 -40.81 -60.47 15.11
N GLY A 398 -42.01 -60.97 14.79
CA GLY A 398 -42.84 -60.50 13.67
C GLY A 398 -43.18 -59.01 13.78
N GLU A 399 -43.67 -58.55 14.94
CA GLU A 399 -43.98 -57.12 15.16
C GLU A 399 -42.74 -56.21 14.98
N ARG A 400 -41.57 -56.66 15.46
CA ARG A 400 -40.30 -55.93 15.28
C ARG A 400 -39.87 -55.90 13.81
N LEU A 401 -40.07 -56.99 13.08
CA LEU A 401 -39.74 -57.07 11.65
C LEU A 401 -40.63 -56.14 10.83
N GLU A 402 -41.94 -56.12 11.10
CA GLU A 402 -42.88 -55.16 10.48
C GLU A 402 -42.54 -53.70 10.81
N GLN A 403 -42.10 -53.43 12.04
CA GLN A 403 -41.63 -52.10 12.42
C GLN A 403 -40.41 -51.69 11.59
N ILE A 404 -39.41 -52.56 11.47
CA ILE A 404 -38.22 -52.30 10.64
C ILE A 404 -38.61 -52.13 9.17
N GLN A 405 -39.52 -52.94 8.64
CA GLN A 405 -39.99 -52.84 7.25
C GLN A 405 -40.67 -51.49 6.99
N ARG A 406 -41.57 -51.04 7.88
CA ARG A 406 -42.23 -49.72 7.79
C ARG A 406 -41.23 -48.57 7.87
N GLU A 407 -40.24 -48.67 8.76
CA GLU A 407 -39.20 -47.65 8.92
C GLU A 407 -38.25 -47.60 7.71
N VAL A 408 -37.87 -48.76 7.13
CA VAL A 408 -37.03 -48.87 5.94
C VAL A 408 -37.75 -48.42 4.65
N ALA A 409 -39.06 -48.64 4.55
CA ALA A 409 -39.88 -48.18 3.42
C ALA A 409 -39.86 -46.65 3.27
N GLN A 410 -39.69 -45.93 4.38
CA GLN A 410 -39.64 -44.46 4.41
C GLN A 410 -38.23 -43.88 4.18
N VAL A 411 -37.20 -44.72 4.01
CA VAL A 411 -35.82 -44.26 3.78
C VAL A 411 -35.58 -43.99 2.30
N ASP A 412 -35.53 -42.71 1.93
CA ASP A 412 -35.05 -42.27 0.61
C ASP A 412 -33.51 -42.23 0.56
N VAL A 413 -32.90 -42.99 -0.37
CA VAL A 413 -31.46 -42.94 -0.67
C VAL A 413 -31.21 -42.46 -2.11
N PRO A 414 -30.07 -41.80 -2.40
CA PRO A 414 -29.69 -41.46 -3.78
C PRO A 414 -29.55 -42.70 -4.66
N LEU A 415 -29.77 -42.54 -5.98
CA LEU A 415 -29.75 -43.63 -6.98
C LEU A 415 -28.49 -44.51 -6.92
N SER A 416 -27.33 -43.94 -6.58
CA SER A 416 -26.08 -44.67 -6.46
C SER A 416 -26.02 -45.66 -5.27
N TYR A 417 -27.01 -45.65 -4.38
CA TYR A 417 -27.09 -46.52 -3.20
C TYR A 417 -28.37 -47.37 -3.16
N THR A 418 -29.20 -47.32 -4.21
CA THR A 418 -30.49 -48.00 -4.22
C THR A 418 -30.34 -49.52 -4.18
N ASP A 419 -29.30 -50.09 -4.79
CA ASP A 419 -29.00 -51.54 -4.73
C ASP A 419 -28.85 -52.06 -3.29
N GLN A 420 -28.20 -51.28 -2.41
CA GLN A 420 -28.04 -51.64 -1.00
C GLN A 420 -29.37 -51.63 -0.24
N LEU A 421 -30.26 -50.70 -0.59
CA LEU A 421 -31.59 -50.62 -0.02
C LEU A 421 -32.50 -51.75 -0.54
N TYR A 422 -32.42 -52.10 -1.83
CA TYR A 422 -33.14 -53.23 -2.41
C TYR A 422 -32.69 -54.55 -1.78
N ASN A 423 -31.39 -54.79 -1.62
CA ASN A 423 -30.87 -55.98 -0.96
C ASN A 423 -31.31 -56.08 0.51
N LEU A 424 -31.43 -54.97 1.23
CA LEU A 424 -31.97 -54.96 2.58
C LEU A 424 -33.45 -55.37 2.58
N ARG A 425 -34.26 -54.86 1.64
CA ARG A 425 -35.68 -55.22 1.51
C ARG A 425 -35.86 -56.70 1.14
N LEU A 426 -35.02 -57.23 0.25
CA LEU A 426 -35.02 -58.66 -0.10
C LEU A 426 -34.71 -59.55 1.10
N HIS A 427 -33.75 -59.18 1.96
CA HIS A 427 -33.47 -59.92 3.19
C HIS A 427 -34.61 -59.84 4.21
N ILE A 428 -35.29 -58.70 4.32
CA ILE A 428 -36.48 -58.56 5.16
C ILE A 428 -37.56 -59.55 4.69
N GLN A 429 -37.85 -59.60 3.39
CA GLN A 429 -38.83 -60.54 2.81
C GLN A 429 -38.42 -62.01 3.02
N ALA A 430 -37.13 -62.34 2.92
CA ALA A 430 -36.65 -63.70 3.19
C ALA A 430 -36.86 -64.10 4.66
N LEU A 431 -36.66 -63.18 5.60
CA LEU A 431 -36.91 -63.39 7.03
C LEU A 431 -38.40 -63.48 7.35
N GLU A 432 -39.25 -62.68 6.71
CA GLU A 432 -40.72 -62.78 6.82
C GLU A 432 -41.19 -64.17 6.40
N ASN A 433 -40.70 -64.68 5.26
CA ASN A 433 -41.02 -66.03 4.78
C ASN A 433 -40.51 -67.13 5.73
N ARG A 434 -39.31 -66.95 6.31
CA ARG A 434 -38.74 -67.89 7.29
C ARG A 434 -39.57 -67.91 8.59
N LEU A 435 -40.01 -66.75 9.06
CA LEU A 435 -40.85 -66.63 10.26
C LEU A 435 -42.23 -67.26 10.03
N ALA A 436 -42.85 -67.02 8.87
CA ALA A 436 -44.12 -67.66 8.48
C ALA A 436 -44.02 -69.19 8.39
N SER A 437 -42.88 -69.74 7.95
CA SER A 437 -42.66 -71.19 7.93
C SER A 437 -42.51 -71.81 9.33
N LEU A 438 -42.01 -71.04 10.31
CA LEU A 438 -41.81 -71.50 11.69
C LEU A 438 -43.05 -71.34 12.58
N GLU A 439 -44.02 -70.49 12.18
CA GLU A 439 -45.33 -70.37 12.83
C GLU A 439 -46.35 -71.39 12.31
N GLY A 440 -46.09 -72.01 11.15
CA GLY A 440 -46.93 -73.03 10.53
C GLY A 440 -46.62 -74.48 10.91
N ASP A 441 -45.46 -74.73 11.55
CA ASP A 441 -45.05 -75.98 12.20
C ASP A 441 -45.45 -75.96 13.68
#